data_AF-A0A7Y2U747-F1
#
_entry.id   AF-A0A7Y2U747-F1
#
_cell.length_a   1.000
_cell.length_b   1.000
_cell.length_c   1.000
_cell.angle_alpha   90.00
_cell.angle_beta   90.00
_cell.angle_gamma   90.00
#
_symmetry.space_group_name_H-M   'P 1'
#
loop_
_entity.id
_entity.type
_entity.pdbx_description
1 polymer ?
#
loop_
_entity_poly.entity_id
_entity_poly.type
_entity_poly.pdbx_seq_one_letter_code
_entity_poly.pdbx_strand_id
1 'polypeptide(L)'
;MKIQHIVILTVVAAALASCAPVPPPNPNGMGGAGTPGVSTPTPQFTGPEVPAPMVESNRKVPTGHPDPQGRPNMVVSPYRPYNVIDVKGYRSGEIVGDPSTAKVNPSTGKLDLSTAKHFRIP
;
A
#
# COMPACT_ATOMS: atom_id res chain seq x y z
N MET A 1 -37.14 39.47 -18.44
CA MET A 1 -38.10 38.42 -18.82
C MET A 1 -37.43 37.07 -18.59
N LYS A 2 -38.05 36.20 -17.79
CA LYS A 2 -37.61 34.87 -17.35
C LYS A 2 -38.22 33.82 -18.28
N ILE A 3 -37.43 32.91 -18.87
CA ILE A 3 -37.83 31.59 -19.42
C ILE A 3 -36.52 30.80 -19.64
N GLN A 4 -36.31 29.51 -19.39
CA GLN A 4 -36.84 28.43 -18.54
C GLN A 4 -35.72 27.37 -18.57
N HIS A 5 -35.53 26.64 -17.47
CA HIS A 5 -34.47 25.64 -17.32
C HIS A 5 -34.92 24.32 -17.95
N ILE A 6 -34.12 23.76 -18.85
CA ILE A 6 -34.33 22.41 -19.38
C ILE A 6 -33.38 21.47 -18.65
N VAL A 7 -33.95 20.67 -17.76
CA VAL A 7 -33.30 19.54 -17.06
C VAL A 7 -33.43 18.32 -17.97
N ILE A 8 -32.32 17.76 -18.44
CA ILE A 8 -32.31 16.45 -19.12
C ILE A 8 -31.78 15.41 -18.13
N LEU A 9 -32.74 14.67 -17.57
CA LEU A 9 -32.51 13.47 -16.78
C LEU A 9 -32.12 12.33 -17.74
N THR A 10 -30.89 11.84 -17.65
CA THR A 10 -30.49 10.58 -18.33
C THR A 10 -30.16 9.53 -17.28
N VAL A 11 -31.10 8.60 -17.12
CA VAL A 11 -30.95 7.38 -16.35
C VAL A 11 -30.17 6.40 -17.22
N VAL A 12 -28.94 6.05 -16.82
CA VAL A 12 -28.25 4.88 -17.36
C VAL A 12 -28.23 3.81 -16.27
N ALA A 13 -29.17 2.88 -16.39
CA ALA A 13 -29.13 1.61 -15.71
C ALA A 13 -28.29 0.64 -16.56
N ALA A 14 -27.24 0.07 -15.96
CA ALA A 14 -26.65 -1.16 -16.44
C ALA A 14 -26.14 -1.96 -15.23
N ALA A 15 -26.83 -3.07 -14.98
CA ALA A 15 -26.45 -4.12 -14.06
C ALA A 15 -25.13 -4.79 -14.49
N LEU A 16 -24.45 -5.46 -13.56
CA LEU A 16 -23.86 -6.82 -13.66
C LEU A 16 -22.78 -7.03 -12.59
N ALA A 17 -22.93 -8.12 -11.82
CA ALA A 17 -21.90 -9.00 -11.22
C ALA A 17 -22.44 -9.58 -9.89
N SER A 18 -23.25 -10.63 -9.94
CA SER A 18 -22.80 -12.04 -9.84
C SER A 18 -22.23 -12.38 -8.46
N CYS A 19 -23.10 -12.91 -7.60
CA CYS A 19 -22.74 -13.61 -6.37
C CYS A 19 -21.89 -14.86 -6.68
N ALA A 20 -20.66 -14.91 -6.19
CA ALA A 20 -19.93 -16.18 -6.10
C ALA A 20 -20.22 -16.84 -4.73
N PRO A 21 -20.45 -18.17 -4.65
CA PRO A 21 -20.75 -18.85 -3.39
C PRO A 21 -19.50 -18.93 -2.50
N VAL A 22 -19.69 -18.72 -1.20
CA VAL A 22 -18.67 -18.96 -0.16
C VAL A 22 -18.50 -20.48 0.00
N PRO A 23 -17.29 -21.05 -0.13
CA PRO A 23 -17.08 -22.47 0.15
C PRO A 23 -17.17 -22.74 1.67
N PRO A 24 -17.73 -23.88 2.09
CA PRO A 24 -17.90 -24.21 3.51
C PRO A 24 -16.55 -24.51 4.21
N PRO A 25 -16.47 -24.32 5.53
CA PRO A 25 -15.29 -24.68 6.31
C PRO A 25 -15.13 -26.21 6.37
N ASN A 26 -13.95 -26.71 5.99
CA ASN A 26 -13.60 -28.13 6.05
C ASN A 26 -13.31 -28.57 7.50
N PRO A 27 -13.99 -29.59 8.07
CA PRO A 27 -13.92 -29.94 9.48
C PRO A 27 -12.98 -31.14 9.76
N ASN A 28 -11.77 -31.17 9.21
CA ASN A 28 -10.77 -32.17 9.57
C ASN A 28 -9.57 -31.50 10.26
N GLY A 29 -9.50 -31.68 11.57
CA GLY A 29 -8.46 -31.13 12.43
C GLY A 29 -7.19 -31.97 12.54
N MET A 30 -6.32 -31.41 13.38
CA MET A 30 -5.18 -31.99 14.09
C MET A 30 -3.89 -32.31 13.31
N GLY A 31 -2.85 -31.52 13.62
CA GLY A 31 -1.59 -32.09 14.13
C GLY A 31 -0.30 -31.76 13.37
N GLY A 32 0.59 -31.04 14.04
CA GLY A 32 2.01 -31.41 14.05
C GLY A 32 2.98 -30.65 13.12
N ALA A 33 3.73 -29.75 13.73
CA ALA A 33 5.17 -29.52 13.57
C ALA A 33 5.83 -29.66 12.18
N GLY A 34 6.36 -28.54 11.67
CA GLY A 34 7.44 -28.54 10.66
C GLY A 34 7.42 -27.32 9.73
N THR A 35 8.23 -26.30 10.03
CA THR A 35 8.84 -25.46 8.97
C THR A 35 9.83 -26.33 8.17
N PRO A 36 10.25 -26.00 6.92
CA PRO A 36 10.37 -24.65 6.35
C PRO A 36 9.96 -24.48 4.87
N GLY A 37 9.67 -23.24 4.47
CA GLY A 37 9.74 -22.80 3.08
C GLY A 37 8.51 -23.09 2.22
N VAL A 38 7.58 -22.13 2.16
CA VAL A 38 6.66 -21.99 1.04
C VAL A 38 6.73 -20.55 0.57
N SER A 39 7.34 -20.37 -0.60
CA SER A 39 7.24 -19.18 -1.42
C SER A 39 5.76 -18.96 -1.77
N THR A 40 5.15 -17.97 -1.15
CA THR A 40 3.79 -17.54 -1.52
C THR A 40 3.88 -16.72 -2.81
N PRO A 41 3.06 -17.00 -3.84
CA PRO A 41 3.15 -16.33 -5.13
C PRO A 41 2.81 -14.84 -5.00
N THR A 42 3.74 -14.01 -5.48
CA THR A 42 3.58 -12.56 -5.65
C THR A 42 2.35 -12.27 -6.53
N PRO A 43 1.45 -11.35 -6.16
CA PRO A 43 0.41 -10.90 -7.07
C PRO A 43 1.06 -10.24 -8.30
N GLN A 44 0.87 -10.84 -9.47
CA GLN A 44 1.36 -10.31 -10.75
C GLN A 44 0.59 -9.03 -11.11
N PHE A 45 1.21 -7.88 -10.87
CA PHE A 45 0.74 -6.59 -11.37
C PHE A 45 1.34 -6.38 -12.77
N THR A 46 0.51 -6.43 -13.82
CA THR A 46 0.95 -6.31 -15.23
C THR A 46 1.25 -4.87 -15.67
N GLY A 47 1.88 -4.07 -14.80
CA GLY A 47 2.50 -2.79 -15.15
C GLY A 47 4.02 -2.92 -15.16
N PRO A 48 4.79 -1.96 -15.72
CA PRO A 48 6.23 -1.92 -15.52
C PRO A 48 6.50 -1.84 -14.01
N GLU A 49 6.86 -2.98 -13.42
CA GLU A 49 7.23 -3.11 -12.02
C GLU A 49 8.48 -2.28 -11.80
N VAL A 50 8.32 -1.08 -11.24
CA VAL A 50 9.45 -0.33 -10.70
C VAL A 50 9.92 -1.15 -9.51
N PRO A 51 11.12 -1.76 -9.55
CA PRO A 51 11.58 -2.62 -8.48
C PRO A 51 11.55 -1.80 -7.19
N ALA A 52 10.78 -2.26 -6.20
CA ALA A 52 10.88 -1.69 -4.87
C ALA A 52 12.34 -1.85 -4.43
N PRO A 53 13.04 -0.76 -4.04
CA PRO A 53 14.43 -0.85 -3.61
C PRO A 53 14.52 -1.84 -2.44
N MET A 54 15.19 -2.98 -2.68
CA MET A 54 15.41 -4.00 -1.66
C MET A 54 16.35 -3.42 -0.61
N VAL A 55 15.81 -3.06 0.55
CA VAL A 55 16.63 -2.71 1.71
C VAL A 55 17.25 -3.98 2.25
N GLU A 56 18.58 -4.06 2.16
CA GLU A 56 19.39 -5.09 2.80
C GLU A 56 18.95 -5.28 4.26
N SER A 57 18.47 -6.49 4.55
CA SER A 57 17.75 -6.88 5.77
C SER A 57 18.59 -6.79 7.05
N ASN A 58 19.87 -6.40 6.94
CA ASN A 58 20.86 -6.38 8.02
C ASN A 58 21.07 -4.99 8.64
N ARG A 59 20.39 -3.93 8.14
CA ARG A 59 20.35 -2.63 8.81
C ARG A 59 19.26 -2.60 9.88
N LYS A 60 19.56 -2.01 11.04
CA LYS A 60 18.55 -1.65 12.06
C LYS A 60 17.65 -0.55 11.49
N VAL A 61 16.63 -0.95 10.73
CA VAL A 61 15.64 -0.06 10.14
C VAL A 61 14.72 0.44 11.27
N PRO A 62 14.57 1.76 11.46
CA PRO A 62 13.66 2.30 12.47
C PRO A 62 12.21 2.00 12.09
N THR A 63 11.36 1.80 13.08
CA THR A 63 9.92 1.59 12.87
C THR A 63 9.20 2.94 12.92
N GLY A 64 8.28 3.17 11.98
CA GLY A 64 7.33 4.27 12.03
C GLY A 64 6.32 4.11 13.15
N HIS A 65 5.41 5.06 13.30
CA HIS A 65 4.38 5.03 14.34
C HIS A 65 2.99 5.14 13.70
N PRO A 66 1.93 4.57 14.28
CA PRO A 66 0.58 4.82 13.79
C PRO A 66 0.26 6.33 13.80
N ASP A 67 -0.53 6.79 12.83
CA ASP A 67 -1.03 8.15 12.80
C ASP A 67 -1.73 8.51 14.13
N PRO A 68 -1.36 9.62 14.79
CA PRO A 68 -1.90 9.96 16.10
C PRO A 68 -3.39 10.31 16.05
N GLN A 69 -3.92 10.67 14.87
CA GLN A 69 -5.35 10.84 14.66
C GLN A 69 -6.09 9.52 14.38
N GLY A 70 -5.40 8.39 14.34
CA GLY A 70 -5.99 7.06 14.14
C GLY A 70 -6.52 6.81 12.73
N ARG A 71 -6.06 7.57 11.72
CA ARG A 71 -6.50 7.33 10.34
C ARG A 71 -5.98 5.98 9.82
N PRO A 72 -6.80 5.21 9.10
CA PRO A 72 -6.40 3.91 8.59
C PRO A 72 -5.31 4.05 7.53
N ASN A 73 -4.38 3.09 7.50
CA ASN A 73 -3.23 3.06 6.57
C ASN A 73 -2.32 4.30 6.64
N MET A 74 -2.40 5.10 7.70
CA MET A 74 -1.54 6.27 7.88
C MET A 74 -0.49 5.98 8.94
N VAL A 75 0.77 6.24 8.61
CA VAL A 75 1.90 6.05 9.51
C VAL A 75 2.78 7.29 9.54
N VAL A 76 3.29 7.63 10.70
CA VAL A 76 4.27 8.69 10.92
C VAL A 76 5.66 8.13 10.65
N SER A 77 6.38 8.74 9.71
CA SER A 77 7.79 8.45 9.46
C SER A 77 8.63 8.72 10.71
N PRO A 78 9.61 7.87 11.05
CA PRO A 78 10.53 8.12 12.16
C PRO A 78 11.56 9.23 11.83
N TYR A 79 11.55 9.76 10.61
CA TYR A 79 12.48 10.80 10.16
C TYR A 79 11.82 12.17 10.20
N ARG A 80 12.55 13.18 10.71
CA ARG A 80 12.10 14.57 10.70
C ARG A 80 11.83 15.04 9.26
N PRO A 81 10.71 15.75 9.01
CA PRO A 81 9.81 16.40 9.99
C PRO A 81 8.67 15.54 10.56
N TYR A 82 8.79 14.20 10.55
CA TYR A 82 7.79 13.24 11.02
C TYR A 82 6.50 13.29 10.21
N ASN A 83 6.67 13.20 8.89
CA ASN A 83 5.56 13.26 7.96
C ASN A 83 4.64 12.05 8.12
N VAL A 84 3.33 12.29 7.96
CA VAL A 84 2.35 11.22 7.83
C VAL A 84 2.34 10.72 6.39
N ILE A 85 2.45 9.41 6.22
CA ILE A 85 2.56 8.71 4.95
C ILE A 85 1.40 7.72 4.84
N ASP A 86 0.73 7.73 3.70
CA ASP A 86 -0.24 6.69 3.34
C ASP A 86 0.51 5.43 2.90
N VAL A 87 0.31 4.34 3.62
CA VAL A 87 0.89 3.02 3.36
C VAL A 87 -0.16 2.02 2.88
N LYS A 88 -1.26 2.50 2.28
CA LYS A 88 -2.25 1.63 1.65
C LYS A 88 -1.60 0.67 0.65
N GLY A 89 -1.91 -0.61 0.81
CA GLY A 89 -1.37 -1.70 -0.02
C GLY A 89 -0.13 -2.37 0.56
N TYR A 90 0.47 -1.79 1.60
CA TYR A 90 1.56 -2.40 2.36
C TYR A 90 1.03 -3.08 3.63
N ARG A 91 1.86 -3.96 4.22
CA ARG A 91 1.55 -4.69 5.45
C ARG A 91 2.43 -4.23 6.61
N SER A 92 1.92 -4.43 7.82
CA SER A 92 2.73 -4.29 9.05
C SER A 92 4.02 -5.11 8.94
N GLY A 93 5.14 -4.53 9.37
CA GLY A 93 6.47 -5.14 9.29
C GLY A 93 7.22 -4.95 7.96
N GLU A 94 6.54 -4.55 6.88
CA GLU A 94 7.20 -4.24 5.61
C GLU A 94 8.07 -2.99 5.73
N ILE A 95 9.12 -2.94 4.91
CA ILE A 95 10.06 -1.82 4.84
C ILE A 95 9.71 -0.98 3.62
N VAL A 96 9.42 0.29 3.86
CA VAL A 96 9.02 1.26 2.82
C VAL A 96 9.91 2.49 2.86
N GLY A 97 10.03 3.18 1.74
CA GLY A 97 10.76 4.44 1.63
C GLY A 97 9.90 5.65 2.04
N ASP A 98 10.48 6.59 2.78
CA ASP A 98 9.89 7.90 3.04
C ASP A 98 10.22 8.86 1.88
N PRO A 99 9.26 9.18 0.99
CA PRO A 99 9.50 10.02 -0.19
C PRO A 99 9.92 11.45 0.18
N SER A 100 9.59 11.94 1.37
CA SER A 100 9.98 13.28 1.82
C SER A 100 11.48 13.39 2.14
N THR A 101 12.17 12.26 2.24
CA THR A 101 13.61 12.18 2.48
C THR A 101 14.42 11.88 1.22
N ALA A 102 13.76 11.62 0.09
CA ALA A 102 14.41 11.38 -1.18
C ALA A 102 15.09 12.65 -1.71
N LYS A 103 16.23 12.47 -2.39
CA LYS A 103 16.94 13.57 -3.04
C LYS A 103 16.29 13.91 -4.38
N VAL A 104 16.37 15.17 -4.77
CA VAL A 104 16.02 15.59 -6.12
C VAL A 104 17.17 15.26 -7.06
N ASN A 105 16.87 14.56 -8.15
CA ASN A 105 17.83 14.31 -9.22
C ASN A 105 18.10 15.62 -9.98
N PRO A 106 19.35 16.11 -10.04
CA PRO A 106 19.67 17.42 -10.60
C PRO A 106 19.45 17.50 -12.11
N SER A 107 19.49 16.36 -12.82
CA SER A 107 19.32 16.32 -14.28
C SER A 107 17.85 16.30 -14.70
N THR A 108 16.97 15.70 -13.89
CA THR A 108 15.54 15.56 -14.22
C THR A 108 14.63 16.48 -13.40
N GLY A 109 15.13 17.05 -12.31
CA GLY A 109 14.34 17.83 -11.34
C GLY A 109 13.32 17.00 -10.55
N LYS A 110 13.31 15.67 -10.71
CA LYS A 110 12.36 14.76 -10.05
C LYS A 110 12.98 14.14 -8.80
N LEU A 111 12.13 13.72 -7.85
CA LEU A 111 12.57 12.93 -6.70
C LEU A 111 13.12 11.58 -7.16
N ASP A 112 14.30 11.22 -6.65
CA ASP A 112 14.90 9.91 -6.80
C ASP A 112 14.53 9.03 -5.58
N LEU A 113 13.46 8.26 -5.72
CA LEU A 113 12.92 7.42 -4.65
C LEU A 113 13.90 6.34 -4.16
N SER A 114 14.89 5.96 -4.98
CA SER A 114 15.92 5.00 -4.56
C SER A 114 16.80 5.55 -3.43
N THR A 115 16.88 6.88 -3.31
CA THR A 115 17.67 7.58 -2.28
C THR A 115 16.88 7.86 -1.00
N ALA A 116 15.59 7.48 -0.95
CA ALA A 116 14.75 7.65 0.23
C ALA A 116 15.34 6.89 1.43
N LYS A 117 15.18 7.46 2.63
CA LYS A 117 15.38 6.71 3.86
C LYS A 117 14.22 5.73 4.03
N HIS A 118 14.53 4.56 4.58
CA HIS A 118 13.57 3.48 4.71
C HIS A 118 13.20 3.24 6.16
N PHE A 119 11.94 2.93 6.42
CA PHE A 119 11.44 2.60 7.75
C PHE A 119 10.50 1.41 7.69
N ARG A 120 10.33 0.75 8.83
CA ARG A 120 9.41 -0.39 8.98
C ARG A 120 8.03 0.10 9.38
N ILE A 121 6.99 -0.43 8.74
CA ILE A 121 5.59 -0.17 9.12
C ILE A 121 5.31 -0.83 10.48
N PRO A 122 4.69 -0.12 11.43
CA PRO A 122 4.38 -0.65 12.76
C PRO A 122 3.45 -1.86 12.73
#